data_AF-A0A6P3Z4L5-F1
#
_entry.id   AF-A0A6P3Z4L5-F1
#
_cell.length_a   1.000
_cell.length_b   1.000
_cell.length_c   1.000
_cell.angle_alpha   90.00
_cell.angle_beta   90.00
_cell.angle_gamma   90.00
#
_symmetry.space_group_name_H-M   'P 1'
#
loop_
_entity.id
_entity.type
_entity.pdbx_description
1 polymer ?
#
loop_
_entity_poly.entity_id
_entity_poly.type
_entity_poly.pdbx_seq_one_letter_code
_entity_poly.pdbx_strand_id
1 'polypeptide(L)'
;MQMIGTSTRTTIQRLVEIKTVAEQLHFKISTLLLHGGKIPDAVTWFRQHNTWYKRIIGSPEAVFLHWEWMSRQFLVFAELLETSSIAIPTISSVIVGTAERPLTEWEFHPAHYYQLAAHYLKEKRSSLEFAVSMSESLGEVDSSAESVVPSTYVGQFARLVEQGNAHVMQPLTDDEYTRYAVAEGKRFQDSFEIIALLKKSYESYSNLKVHRMGSFCGFQMAKEYYGVGDFSNAKPLFDGIASLYRQEGWVTLLWEVLGYLRECSRKQGMVKDFIEYSLEMAALPVSSKTGDQLFGFKECGPAGPVSLQQRKLIHNEVFGFICGELELASSDESANLKVTVDNPLHLEIDVVSPLRLVLLASVAFHEHIVKPGSSTSITLSLLSQLPHTVEIDQLEVQFNQSDCNFIIVNSHRHSGALVDGHQGHRVETASSLSLSTNRWLRLTYDVKSGKSVVISVFTNV
;
A
#
# COMPACT_ATOMS: atom_id res chain seq x y z
N MET A 1 9.40 -47.99 -4.50
CA MET A 1 8.11 -48.50 -3.97
C MET A 1 7.04 -48.12 -4.99
N GLN A 2 6.45 -49.12 -5.64
CA GLN A 2 5.57 -48.98 -6.80
C GLN A 2 4.24 -48.36 -6.36
N MET A 3 3.86 -47.21 -6.95
CA MET A 3 2.55 -46.60 -6.74
C MET A 3 1.49 -47.39 -7.51
N ILE A 4 0.76 -48.25 -6.80
CA ILE A 4 -0.48 -48.84 -7.29
C ILE A 4 -1.59 -47.82 -7.05
N GLY A 5 -2.29 -47.47 -8.12
CA GLY A 5 -3.39 -46.52 -8.10
C GLY A 5 -4.57 -47.01 -7.28
N THR A 6 -4.90 -46.23 -6.26
CA THR A 6 -6.28 -45.93 -5.87
C THR A 6 -6.35 -44.44 -5.65
N SER A 7 -7.27 -43.77 -6.35
CA SER A 7 -7.66 -42.39 -6.07
C SER A 7 -8.37 -42.35 -4.72
N THR A 8 -7.60 -42.48 -3.64
CA THR A 8 -8.05 -42.29 -2.28
C THR A 8 -7.66 -40.88 -1.89
N ARG A 9 -8.66 -40.02 -1.71
CA ARG A 9 -8.48 -38.68 -1.11
C ARG A 9 -7.71 -38.91 0.19
N THR A 10 -6.44 -38.51 0.23
CA THR A 10 -5.60 -38.73 1.42
C THR A 10 -6.25 -37.96 2.56
N THR A 11 -6.50 -38.62 3.68
CA THR A 11 -7.20 -38.02 4.82
C THR A 11 -6.46 -36.78 5.30
N ILE A 12 -7.20 -35.79 5.81
CA ILE A 12 -6.64 -34.47 6.17
C ILE A 12 -5.59 -34.66 7.26
N GLN A 13 -5.91 -35.49 8.25
CA GLN A 13 -4.98 -35.85 9.32
C GLN A 13 -3.72 -36.53 8.80
N ARG A 14 -3.82 -37.38 7.77
CA ARG A 14 -2.63 -38.04 7.20
C ARG A 14 -1.70 -37.04 6.53
N LEU A 15 -2.24 -36.02 5.87
CA LEU A 15 -1.44 -34.94 5.29
C LEU A 15 -0.76 -34.09 6.37
N VAL A 16 -1.45 -33.79 7.47
CA VAL A 16 -0.88 -33.11 8.64
C VAL A 16 0.24 -33.94 9.27
N GLU A 17 0.03 -35.25 9.44
CA GLU A 17 1.04 -36.18 9.96
C GLU A 17 2.31 -36.17 9.09
N ILE A 18 2.16 -36.37 7.77
CA ILE A 18 3.27 -36.38 6.82
C ILE A 18 4.06 -35.06 6.88
N LYS A 19 3.37 -33.93 6.91
CA LYS A 19 3.97 -32.60 6.98
C LYS A 19 4.68 -32.34 8.31
N THR A 20 4.10 -32.79 9.43
CA THR A 20 4.70 -32.63 10.77
C THR A 20 5.99 -33.44 10.91
N VAL A 21 6.00 -34.69 10.42
CA VAL A 21 7.22 -35.51 10.40
C VAL A 21 8.28 -34.90 9.48
N ALA A 22 7.86 -34.40 8.31
CA ALA A 22 8.76 -33.73 7.37
C ALA A 22 9.39 -32.46 7.94
N GLU A 23 8.62 -31.68 8.69
CA GLU A 23 9.07 -30.47 9.39
C GLU A 23 10.18 -30.80 10.41
N GLN A 24 10.00 -31.85 11.22
CA GLN A 24 11.01 -32.28 12.20
C GLN A 24 12.32 -32.69 11.55
N LEU A 25 12.24 -33.41 10.43
CA LEU A 25 13.43 -33.81 9.66
C LEU A 25 14.08 -32.60 8.99
N HIS A 26 13.27 -31.74 8.37
CA HIS A 26 13.72 -30.51 7.72
C HIS A 26 14.48 -29.62 8.69
N PHE A 27 13.90 -29.35 9.87
CA PHE A 27 14.53 -28.56 10.92
C PHE A 27 15.92 -29.09 11.31
N LYS A 28 16.03 -30.41 11.57
CA LYS A 28 17.31 -31.03 11.96
C LYS A 28 18.35 -30.94 10.85
N ILE A 29 17.98 -31.20 9.60
CA ILE A 29 18.92 -31.15 8.46
C ILE A 29 19.38 -29.71 8.22
N SER A 30 18.46 -28.75 8.15
CA SER A 30 18.79 -27.32 7.99
C SER A 30 19.69 -26.83 9.12
N THR A 31 19.37 -27.19 10.36
CA THR A 31 20.18 -26.85 11.54
C THR A 31 21.61 -27.40 11.43
N LEU A 32 21.78 -28.67 11.06
CA LEU A 32 23.11 -29.28 10.92
C LEU A 32 23.93 -28.64 9.79
N LEU A 33 23.30 -28.36 8.64
CA LEU A 33 23.97 -27.73 7.50
C LEU A 33 24.42 -26.30 7.83
N LEU A 34 23.55 -25.50 8.47
CA LEU A 34 23.84 -24.12 8.84
C LEU A 34 24.91 -24.02 9.94
N HIS A 35 24.83 -24.84 10.99
CA HIS A 35 25.90 -24.90 12.00
C HIS A 35 27.23 -25.38 11.43
N GLY A 36 27.20 -26.23 10.39
CA GLY A 36 28.38 -26.65 9.64
C GLY A 36 28.93 -25.61 8.66
N GLY A 37 28.35 -24.40 8.60
CA GLY A 37 28.73 -23.35 7.64
C GLY A 37 28.35 -23.63 6.18
N LYS A 38 27.57 -24.69 5.91
CA LYS A 38 27.17 -25.11 4.57
C LYS A 38 25.88 -24.42 4.13
N ILE A 39 25.90 -23.09 4.09
CA ILE A 39 24.74 -22.26 3.75
C ILE A 39 24.15 -22.62 2.36
N PRO A 40 24.94 -22.77 1.27
CA PRO A 40 24.39 -23.13 -0.04
C PRO A 40 23.68 -24.48 -0.06
N ASP A 41 24.18 -25.46 0.69
CA ASP A 41 23.56 -26.78 0.81
C ASP A 41 22.24 -26.69 1.58
N ALA A 42 22.20 -25.88 2.65
CA ALA A 42 20.98 -25.62 3.42
C ALA A 42 19.88 -24.96 2.58
N VAL A 43 20.24 -23.96 1.78
CA VAL A 43 19.32 -23.28 0.85
C VAL A 43 18.82 -24.24 -0.23
N THR A 44 19.71 -25.07 -0.79
CA THR A 44 19.35 -26.09 -1.79
C THR A 44 18.39 -27.13 -1.20
N TRP A 45 18.68 -27.60 0.02
CA TRP A 45 17.80 -28.51 0.77
C TRP A 45 16.42 -27.89 1.01
N PHE A 46 16.37 -26.64 1.48
CA PHE A 46 15.11 -25.92 1.70
C PHE A 46 14.30 -25.78 0.40
N ARG A 47 14.96 -25.43 -0.71
CA ARG A 47 14.31 -25.32 -2.02
C ARG A 47 13.70 -26.66 -2.48
N GLN A 48 14.42 -27.76 -2.29
CA GLN A 48 13.91 -29.10 -2.61
C GLN A 48 12.71 -29.46 -1.72
N HIS A 49 12.83 -29.25 -0.41
CA HIS A 49 11.76 -29.45 0.56
C HIS A 49 10.50 -28.67 0.14
N ASN A 50 10.62 -27.37 -0.12
CA ASN A 50 9.52 -26.53 -0.60
C ASN A 50 8.92 -27.08 -1.91
N THR A 51 9.75 -27.48 -2.87
CA THR A 51 9.28 -28.01 -4.16
C THR A 51 8.43 -29.27 -3.98
N TRP A 52 8.79 -30.16 -3.05
CA TRP A 52 8.00 -31.36 -2.76
C TRP A 52 6.67 -31.03 -2.10
N TYR A 53 6.66 -30.17 -1.08
CA TYR A 53 5.45 -29.94 -0.28
C TYR A 53 4.52 -28.86 -0.82
N LYS A 54 4.98 -27.95 -1.69
CA LYS A 54 4.15 -26.92 -2.35
C LYS A 54 2.97 -27.48 -3.13
N ARG A 55 3.04 -28.75 -3.56
CA ARG A 55 1.97 -29.43 -4.31
C ARG A 55 1.03 -30.26 -3.43
N ILE A 56 1.35 -30.40 -2.14
CA ILE A 56 0.61 -31.26 -1.20
C ILE A 56 -0.35 -30.38 -0.40
N ILE A 57 -1.36 -29.81 -1.08
CA ILE A 57 -2.27 -28.83 -0.49
C ILE A 57 -3.31 -29.51 0.40
N GLY A 58 -4.02 -30.52 -0.13
CA GLY A 58 -5.07 -31.25 0.58
C GLY A 58 -6.47 -30.92 0.09
N SER A 59 -7.49 -31.16 0.93
CA SER A 59 -8.89 -30.87 0.62
C SER A 59 -9.18 -29.35 0.62
N PRO A 60 -10.16 -28.87 -0.18
CA PRO A 60 -10.54 -27.46 -0.24
C PRO A 60 -10.92 -26.83 1.13
N GLU A 61 -11.58 -27.61 1.98
CA GLU A 61 -12.06 -27.18 3.30
C GLU A 61 -10.92 -26.96 4.32
N ALA A 62 -9.74 -27.54 4.07
CA ALA A 62 -8.60 -27.50 5.00
C ALA A 62 -7.32 -26.91 4.35
N VAL A 63 -7.47 -26.16 3.24
CA VAL A 63 -6.33 -25.53 2.53
C VAL A 63 -5.53 -24.60 3.45
N PHE A 64 -6.18 -23.93 4.40
CA PHE A 64 -5.51 -23.04 5.34
C PHE A 64 -4.42 -23.74 6.17
N LEU A 65 -4.60 -25.02 6.53
CA LEU A 65 -3.58 -25.80 7.24
C LEU A 65 -2.31 -25.98 6.40
N HIS A 66 -2.44 -26.06 5.08
CA HIS A 66 -1.28 -26.10 4.19
C HIS A 66 -0.51 -24.79 4.23
N TRP A 67 -1.19 -23.66 4.08
CA TRP A 67 -0.55 -22.35 4.05
C TRP A 67 0.04 -21.95 5.41
N GLU A 68 -0.61 -22.34 6.51
CA GLU A 68 -0.05 -22.19 7.85
C GLU A 68 1.26 -22.98 7.98
N TRP A 69 1.26 -24.26 7.59
CA TRP A 69 2.46 -25.09 7.63
C TRP A 69 3.58 -24.53 6.74
N MET A 70 3.23 -24.06 5.53
CA MET A 70 4.18 -23.42 4.61
C MET A 70 4.81 -22.17 5.23
N SER A 71 3.98 -21.28 5.79
CA SER A 71 4.49 -20.08 6.49
C SER A 71 5.50 -20.46 7.56
N ARG A 72 5.18 -21.45 8.40
CA ARG A 72 6.05 -21.92 9.48
C ARG A 72 7.39 -22.44 8.97
N GLN A 73 7.41 -23.19 7.86
CA GLN A 73 8.67 -23.67 7.29
C GLN A 73 9.58 -22.50 6.88
N PHE A 74 9.01 -21.48 6.25
CA PHE A 74 9.75 -20.28 5.84
C PHE A 74 10.22 -19.46 7.05
N LEU A 75 9.37 -19.28 8.06
CA LEU A 75 9.71 -18.59 9.31
C LEU A 75 10.88 -19.27 10.02
N VAL A 76 10.77 -20.57 10.28
CA VAL A 76 11.80 -21.34 11.00
C VAL A 76 13.12 -21.32 10.22
N PHE A 77 13.07 -21.47 8.89
CA PHE A 77 14.29 -21.39 8.09
C PHE A 77 14.91 -19.98 8.10
N ALA A 78 14.10 -18.92 8.09
CA ALA A 78 14.57 -17.55 8.21
C ALA A 78 15.33 -17.34 9.53
N GLU A 79 14.78 -17.80 10.65
CA GLU A 79 15.38 -17.67 11.98
C GLU A 79 16.68 -18.48 12.12
N LEU A 80 16.70 -19.70 11.56
CA LEU A 80 17.93 -20.50 11.51
C LEU A 80 19.00 -19.80 10.68
N LEU A 81 18.64 -19.23 9.52
CA LEU A 81 19.57 -18.53 8.64
C LEU A 81 20.10 -17.25 9.30
N GLU A 82 19.23 -16.47 9.95
CA GLU A 82 19.60 -15.26 10.70
C GLU A 82 20.56 -15.58 11.85
N THR A 83 20.22 -16.58 12.67
CA THR A 83 21.07 -17.03 13.78
C THR A 83 22.45 -17.50 13.29
N SER A 84 22.47 -18.26 12.19
CA SER A 84 23.73 -18.75 11.61
C SER A 84 24.59 -17.63 10.99
N SER A 85 23.95 -16.62 10.39
CA SER A 85 24.64 -15.47 9.78
C SER A 85 25.32 -14.58 10.83
N ILE A 86 24.72 -14.47 12.02
CA ILE A 86 25.32 -13.78 13.17
C ILE A 86 26.51 -14.58 13.71
N ALA A 87 26.38 -15.91 13.82
CA ALA A 87 27.41 -16.78 14.34
C ALA A 87 28.62 -16.94 13.40
N ILE A 88 28.40 -16.84 12.09
CA ILE A 88 29.40 -17.02 11.04
C ILE A 88 29.29 -15.86 10.03
N PRO A 89 29.87 -14.68 10.34
CA PRO A 89 29.90 -13.56 9.41
C PRO A 89 30.81 -13.91 8.22
N THR A 90 30.23 -14.50 7.17
CA THR A 90 30.99 -14.89 5.98
C THR A 90 31.05 -13.72 5.01
N ILE A 91 32.28 -13.44 4.57
CA ILE A 91 32.66 -12.42 3.60
C ILE A 91 31.91 -12.61 2.28
N SER A 92 31.54 -11.47 1.70
CA SER A 92 30.84 -11.26 0.43
C SER A 92 31.19 -12.22 -0.72
N SER A 93 30.18 -12.44 -1.57
CA SER A 93 30.23 -13.00 -2.93
C SER A 93 30.71 -14.44 -3.06
N VAL A 94 29.76 -15.38 -2.99
CA VAL A 94 29.96 -16.73 -3.53
C VAL A 94 28.85 -17.01 -4.53
N ILE A 95 29.14 -16.74 -5.80
CA ILE A 95 28.43 -17.36 -6.94
C ILE A 95 28.81 -18.84 -6.91
N VAL A 96 28.04 -19.65 -6.17
CA VAL A 96 28.07 -21.11 -6.28
C VAL A 96 26.74 -21.54 -6.87
N GLY A 97 26.72 -21.59 -8.20
CA GLY A 97 25.69 -22.29 -8.96
C GLY A 97 26.22 -23.67 -9.31
N THR A 98 25.63 -24.73 -8.75
CA THR A 98 25.63 -26.04 -9.42
C THR A 98 24.83 -25.92 -10.71
N ALA A 99 25.27 -26.63 -11.76
CA ALA A 99 24.93 -26.41 -13.17
C ALA A 99 23.44 -26.55 -13.58
N GLU A 100 22.52 -26.84 -12.65
CA GLU A 100 21.12 -27.15 -13.00
C GLU A 100 20.08 -26.10 -12.56
N ARG A 101 20.43 -25.12 -11.71
CA ARG A 101 19.68 -23.87 -11.50
C ARG A 101 20.42 -23.01 -10.48
N PRO A 102 21.08 -21.91 -10.88
CA PRO A 102 21.86 -21.11 -9.93
C PRO A 102 20.97 -20.59 -8.80
N LEU A 103 21.49 -20.64 -7.57
CA LEU A 103 20.88 -19.97 -6.42
C LEU A 103 20.91 -18.46 -6.69
N THR A 104 19.80 -17.79 -6.39
CA THR A 104 19.75 -16.33 -6.45
C THR A 104 20.34 -15.75 -5.18
N GLU A 105 20.97 -14.58 -5.29
CA GLU A 105 21.59 -13.89 -4.14
C GLU A 105 20.59 -13.65 -2.99
N TRP A 106 19.32 -13.41 -3.33
CA TRP A 106 18.24 -13.18 -2.35
C TRP A 106 17.92 -14.40 -1.48
N GLU A 107 18.13 -15.63 -1.99
CA GLU A 107 17.90 -16.86 -1.22
C GLU A 107 18.92 -17.08 -0.10
N PHE A 108 19.96 -16.25 -0.01
CA PHE A 108 20.90 -16.26 1.11
C PHE A 108 20.53 -15.25 2.22
N HIS A 109 19.46 -14.47 2.03
CA HIS A 109 19.06 -13.43 2.97
C HIS A 109 17.83 -13.85 3.79
N PRO A 110 17.87 -13.79 5.14
CA PRO A 110 16.71 -14.10 5.99
C PRO A 110 15.45 -13.30 5.62
N ALA A 111 15.62 -12.04 5.21
CA ALA A 111 14.54 -11.14 4.79
C ALA A 111 13.63 -11.75 3.72
N HIS A 112 14.20 -12.48 2.76
CA HIS A 112 13.44 -13.14 1.70
C HIS A 112 12.47 -14.20 2.27
N TYR A 113 12.92 -14.93 3.29
CA TYR A 113 12.11 -15.99 3.91
C TYR A 113 11.05 -15.44 4.85
N TYR A 114 11.35 -14.38 5.62
CA TYR A 114 10.34 -13.67 6.41
C TYR A 114 9.24 -13.07 5.54
N GLN A 115 9.60 -12.48 4.41
CA GLN A 115 8.64 -11.93 3.43
C GLN A 115 7.72 -13.03 2.87
N LEU A 116 8.26 -14.20 2.54
CA LEU A 116 7.47 -15.33 2.04
C LEU A 116 6.62 -15.99 3.14
N ALA A 117 7.10 -16.05 4.38
CA ALA A 117 6.30 -16.50 5.52
C ALA A 117 5.07 -15.62 5.70
N ALA A 118 5.25 -14.29 5.68
CA ALA A 118 4.14 -13.33 5.73
C ALA A 118 3.15 -13.52 4.56
N HIS A 119 3.65 -13.75 3.35
CA HIS A 119 2.80 -14.05 2.19
C HIS A 119 1.96 -15.32 2.39
N TYR A 120 2.56 -16.41 2.89
CA TYR A 120 1.81 -17.65 3.14
C TYR A 120 0.81 -17.53 4.29
N LEU A 121 1.10 -16.73 5.33
CA LEU A 121 0.11 -16.41 6.36
C LEU A 121 -1.09 -15.63 5.79
N LYS A 122 -0.85 -14.74 4.82
CA LYS A 122 -1.95 -14.06 4.12
C LYS A 122 -2.81 -15.03 3.31
N GLU A 123 -2.21 -15.99 2.60
CA GLU A 123 -2.94 -17.06 1.89
C GLU A 123 -3.70 -17.97 2.87
N LYS A 124 -3.12 -18.29 4.04
CA LYS A 124 -3.80 -19.00 5.14
C LYS A 124 -5.06 -18.26 5.54
N ARG A 125 -4.95 -16.97 5.90
CA ARG A 125 -6.11 -16.15 6.32
C ARG A 125 -7.23 -16.17 5.27
N SER A 126 -6.92 -15.87 4.01
CA SER A 126 -7.94 -15.86 2.94
C SER A 126 -8.61 -17.23 2.74
N SER A 127 -7.84 -18.32 2.83
CA SER A 127 -8.40 -19.67 2.73
C SER A 127 -9.20 -20.10 3.98
N LEU A 128 -8.85 -19.61 5.16
CA LEU A 128 -9.59 -19.84 6.40
C LEU A 128 -10.92 -19.09 6.36
N GLU A 129 -10.94 -17.82 5.95
CA GLU A 129 -12.16 -17.03 5.77
C GLU A 129 -13.15 -17.74 4.82
N PHE A 130 -12.63 -18.34 3.74
CA PHE A 130 -13.43 -19.15 2.82
C PHE A 130 -14.00 -20.41 3.50
N ALA A 131 -13.17 -21.15 4.25
CA ALA A 131 -13.60 -22.35 4.98
C ALA A 131 -14.65 -22.03 6.05
N VAL A 132 -14.48 -20.92 6.77
CA VAL A 132 -15.44 -20.40 7.74
C VAL A 132 -16.77 -20.06 7.08
N SER A 133 -16.74 -19.29 5.99
CA SER A 133 -17.96 -18.92 5.24
C SER A 133 -18.73 -20.15 4.74
N MET A 134 -17.99 -21.18 4.30
CA MET A 134 -18.58 -22.46 3.91
C MET A 134 -19.26 -23.14 5.12
N SER A 135 -18.58 -23.27 6.25
CA SER A 135 -19.14 -23.91 7.46
C SER A 135 -20.41 -23.22 7.98
N GLU A 136 -20.46 -21.88 7.94
CA GLU A 136 -21.61 -21.10 8.41
C GLU A 136 -22.84 -21.27 7.50
N SER A 137 -22.62 -21.42 6.18
CA SER A 137 -23.71 -21.68 5.22
C SER A 137 -24.38 -23.05 5.42
N LEU A 138 -23.68 -24.02 6.00
CA LEU A 138 -24.18 -25.36 6.28
C LEU A 138 -24.96 -25.44 7.61
N GLY A 139 -25.07 -24.34 8.37
CA GLY A 139 -25.84 -24.30 9.62
C GLY A 139 -25.27 -25.19 10.73
N GLU A 140 -23.97 -25.49 10.68
CA GLU A 140 -23.33 -26.34 11.66
C GLU A 140 -23.20 -25.61 13.01
N VAL A 141 -23.95 -26.10 14.01
CA VAL A 141 -23.86 -25.63 15.39
C VAL A 141 -22.48 -25.97 15.95
N ASP A 142 -21.82 -24.96 16.48
CA ASP A 142 -20.51 -24.96 17.16
C ASP A 142 -20.51 -25.95 18.34
N SER A 143 -20.31 -27.23 18.04
CA SER A 143 -20.43 -28.32 18.99
C SER A 143 -19.07 -29.01 19.18
N SER A 144 -18.46 -28.70 20.32
CA SER A 144 -17.41 -29.48 21.00
C SER A 144 -16.06 -29.62 20.27
N ALA A 145 -15.41 -28.49 19.97
CA ALA A 145 -13.96 -28.46 19.67
C ALA A 145 -13.06 -28.65 20.92
N GLU A 146 -13.62 -28.54 22.14
CA GLU A 146 -12.86 -28.47 23.40
C GLU A 146 -12.18 -29.79 23.85
N SER A 147 -12.53 -30.93 23.24
CA SER A 147 -12.05 -32.25 23.64
C SER A 147 -10.94 -32.81 22.72
N VAL A 148 -10.54 -32.10 21.66
CA VAL A 148 -9.49 -32.57 20.73
C VAL A 148 -8.10 -32.28 21.29
N VAL A 149 -7.27 -33.32 21.38
CA VAL A 149 -5.89 -33.25 21.88
C VAL A 149 -4.90 -33.94 20.93
N PRO A 150 -3.61 -33.56 20.96
CA PRO A 150 -2.56 -34.34 20.31
C PRO A 150 -2.55 -35.79 20.81
N SER A 151 -2.41 -36.73 19.88
CA SER A 151 -2.32 -38.17 20.15
C SER A 151 -0.89 -38.57 20.54
N THR A 152 -0.68 -39.86 20.81
CA THR A 152 0.64 -40.45 21.12
C THR A 152 1.64 -40.32 19.96
N TYR A 153 1.17 -40.30 18.72
CA TYR A 153 2.02 -40.19 17.53
C TYR A 153 2.06 -38.77 16.99
N VAL A 154 3.25 -38.35 16.54
CA VAL A 154 3.53 -37.02 16.02
C VAL A 154 2.58 -36.68 14.86
N GLY A 155 1.87 -35.55 14.98
CA GLY A 155 0.98 -35.05 13.93
C GLY A 155 -0.39 -35.73 13.87
N GLN A 156 -0.72 -36.61 14.82
CA GLN A 156 -2.05 -37.20 14.97
C GLN A 156 -2.83 -36.52 16.10
N PHE A 157 -4.14 -36.39 15.91
CA PHE A 157 -5.06 -35.80 16.89
C PHE A 157 -6.20 -36.77 17.20
N ALA A 158 -6.64 -36.76 18.45
CA ALA A 158 -7.69 -37.63 18.96
C ALA A 158 -8.69 -36.85 19.82
N ARG A 159 -9.92 -37.33 19.90
CA ARG A 159 -10.90 -36.85 20.88
C ARG A 159 -10.62 -37.49 22.23
N LEU A 160 -10.56 -36.69 23.29
CA LEU A 160 -10.43 -37.16 24.66
C LEU A 160 -11.82 -37.40 25.26
N VAL A 161 -12.21 -38.67 25.41
CA VAL A 161 -13.50 -39.04 26.00
C VAL A 161 -13.28 -39.48 27.45
N GLU A 162 -14.01 -38.86 28.38
CA GLU A 162 -14.06 -39.30 29.78
C GLU A 162 -14.95 -40.56 29.89
N GLN A 163 -14.36 -41.71 30.17
CA GLN A 163 -15.08 -42.94 30.50
C GLN A 163 -14.77 -43.32 31.97
N GLY A 164 -15.60 -42.83 32.89
CA GLY A 164 -15.39 -43.03 34.32
C GLY A 164 -14.14 -42.29 34.83
N ASN A 165 -13.24 -42.99 35.55
CA ASN A 165 -11.99 -42.41 36.06
C ASN A 165 -10.82 -42.45 35.06
N ALA A 166 -11.05 -42.85 33.80
CA ALA A 166 -10.02 -42.97 32.78
C ALA A 166 -10.36 -42.16 31.52
N HIS A 167 -9.37 -41.49 30.95
CA HIS A 167 -9.50 -40.80 29.67
C HIS A 167 -9.09 -41.75 28.53
N VAL A 168 -9.97 -41.94 27.55
CA VAL A 168 -9.70 -42.75 26.36
C VAL A 168 -9.55 -41.83 25.15
N MET A 169 -8.48 -42.03 24.38
CA MET A 169 -8.25 -41.32 23.11
C MET A 169 -8.96 -42.05 21.97
N GLN A 170 -9.92 -41.38 21.34
CA GLN A 170 -10.66 -41.89 20.19
C GLN A 170 -10.18 -41.21 18.90
N PRO A 171 -9.95 -41.97 17.80
CA PRO A 171 -9.59 -41.36 16.52
C PRO A 171 -10.73 -40.48 16.01
N LEU A 172 -10.37 -39.35 15.40
CA LEU A 172 -11.31 -38.40 14.78
C LEU A 172 -11.58 -38.78 13.33
N THR A 173 -12.77 -38.48 12.84
CA THR A 173 -13.05 -38.46 11.40
C THR A 173 -12.46 -37.19 10.75
N ASP A 174 -12.30 -37.19 9.42
CA ASP A 174 -11.82 -36.01 8.68
C ASP A 174 -12.73 -34.79 8.88
N ASP A 175 -14.05 -34.99 8.94
CA ASP A 175 -15.03 -33.92 9.16
C ASP A 175 -14.94 -33.36 10.60
N GLU A 176 -14.74 -34.23 11.59
CA GLU A 176 -14.54 -33.81 12.98
C GLU A 176 -13.25 -33.03 13.15
N TYR A 177 -12.16 -33.48 12.53
CA TYR A 177 -10.87 -32.78 12.56
C TYR A 177 -10.93 -31.44 11.82
N THR A 178 -11.63 -31.38 10.68
CA THR A 178 -11.79 -30.13 9.91
C THR A 178 -12.54 -29.09 10.72
N ARG A 179 -13.65 -29.47 11.37
CA ARG A 179 -14.40 -28.57 12.26
C ARG A 179 -13.54 -28.07 13.42
N TYR A 180 -12.78 -28.96 14.05
CA TYR A 180 -11.81 -28.57 15.07
C TYR A 180 -10.77 -27.57 14.54
N ALA A 181 -10.15 -27.86 13.39
CA ALA A 181 -9.11 -27.01 12.80
C ALA A 181 -9.63 -25.63 12.39
N VAL A 182 -10.85 -25.54 11.86
CA VAL A 182 -11.50 -24.27 11.53
C VAL A 182 -11.80 -23.48 12.81
N ALA A 183 -12.35 -24.13 13.84
CA ALA A 183 -12.63 -23.49 15.14
C ALA A 183 -11.36 -22.98 15.82
N GLU A 184 -10.28 -23.75 15.78
CA GLU A 184 -8.97 -23.34 16.31
C GLU A 184 -8.37 -22.20 15.47
N GLY A 185 -8.47 -22.27 14.14
CA GLY A 185 -8.04 -21.20 13.24
C GLY A 185 -8.70 -19.86 13.52
N LYS A 186 -10.01 -19.84 13.83
CA LYS A 186 -10.76 -18.62 14.19
C LYS A 186 -10.18 -17.88 15.42
N ARG A 187 -9.43 -18.57 16.29
CA ARG A 187 -8.87 -17.98 17.51
C ARG A 187 -7.63 -17.12 17.24
N PHE A 188 -6.96 -17.29 16.10
CA PHE A 188 -5.69 -16.62 15.80
C PHE A 188 -5.88 -15.31 15.02
N GLN A 189 -5.18 -14.26 15.46
CA GLN A 189 -5.11 -12.97 14.76
C GLN A 189 -3.89 -12.92 13.84
N ASP A 190 -4.01 -13.47 12.64
CA ASP A 190 -2.89 -13.60 11.69
C ASP A 190 -2.27 -12.23 11.29
N SER A 191 -3.04 -11.14 11.30
CA SER A 191 -2.57 -9.81 10.86
C SER A 191 -1.35 -9.29 11.64
N PHE A 192 -1.30 -9.48 12.97
CA PHE A 192 -0.18 -9.00 13.78
C PHE A 192 1.11 -9.80 13.52
N GLU A 193 0.98 -11.10 13.29
CA GLU A 193 2.11 -11.95 12.93
C GLU A 193 2.64 -11.58 11.54
N ILE A 194 1.75 -11.36 10.56
CA ILE A 194 2.12 -10.88 9.22
C ILE A 194 2.87 -9.55 9.33
N ILE A 195 2.38 -8.59 10.11
CA ILE A 195 3.06 -7.30 10.36
C ILE A 195 4.46 -7.53 10.95
N ALA A 196 4.60 -8.37 11.96
CA ALA A 196 5.89 -8.64 12.59
C ALA A 196 6.92 -9.24 11.61
N LEU A 197 6.50 -10.19 10.77
CA LEU A 197 7.35 -10.82 9.76
C LEU A 197 7.74 -9.84 8.65
N LEU A 198 6.81 -9.02 8.18
CA LEU A 198 7.08 -7.99 7.19
C LEU A 198 8.01 -6.91 7.75
N LYS A 199 7.87 -6.56 9.03
CA LYS A 199 8.75 -5.62 9.72
C LYS A 199 10.19 -6.12 9.77
N LYS A 200 10.41 -7.39 10.16
CA LYS A 200 11.76 -8.02 10.10
C LYS A 200 12.38 -7.92 8.70
N SER A 201 11.58 -8.22 7.67
CA SER A 201 12.02 -8.12 6.26
C SER A 201 12.35 -6.69 5.86
N TYR A 202 11.47 -5.75 6.20
CA TYR A 202 11.60 -4.33 5.91
C TYR A 202 12.88 -3.73 6.52
N GLU A 203 13.13 -4.01 7.80
CA GLU A 203 14.31 -3.53 8.52
C GLU A 203 15.60 -4.12 7.91
N SER A 204 15.61 -5.41 7.59
CA SER A 204 16.75 -6.05 6.93
C SER A 204 17.04 -5.46 5.54
N TYR A 205 16.02 -5.31 4.68
CA TYR A 205 16.21 -4.69 3.37
C TYR A 205 16.63 -3.22 3.45
N SER A 206 16.13 -2.49 4.45
CA SER A 206 16.54 -1.11 4.71
C SER A 206 18.02 -1.03 5.09
N ASN A 207 18.49 -1.93 5.96
CA ASN A 207 19.89 -2.03 6.34
C ASN A 207 20.80 -2.39 5.15
N LEU A 208 20.30 -3.23 4.24
CA LEU A 208 20.99 -3.59 2.99
C LEU A 208 20.88 -2.53 1.89
N LYS A 209 20.16 -1.41 2.13
CA LYS A 209 19.88 -0.35 1.16
C LYS A 209 19.14 -0.82 -0.11
N VAL A 210 18.35 -1.89 0.03
CA VAL A 210 17.51 -2.45 -1.04
C VAL A 210 16.14 -1.79 -1.00
N HIS A 211 16.10 -0.50 -1.36
CA HIS A 211 14.93 0.37 -1.15
C HIS A 211 13.64 -0.17 -1.78
N ARG A 212 13.68 -0.69 -3.01
CA ARG A 212 12.49 -1.23 -3.69
C ARG A 212 11.87 -2.42 -2.96
N MET A 213 12.69 -3.33 -2.46
CA MET A 213 12.20 -4.50 -1.73
C MET A 213 11.74 -4.12 -0.32
N GLY A 214 12.45 -3.21 0.33
CA GLY A 214 12.00 -2.56 1.56
C GLY A 214 10.60 -1.92 1.38
N SER A 215 10.42 -1.06 0.37
CA SER A 215 9.12 -0.44 0.08
C SER A 215 8.03 -1.44 -0.27
N PHE A 216 8.35 -2.56 -0.93
CA PHE A 216 7.38 -3.64 -1.14
C PHE A 216 6.91 -4.27 0.18
N CYS A 217 7.85 -4.62 1.08
CA CYS A 217 7.51 -5.13 2.41
C CYS A 217 6.74 -4.11 3.24
N GLY A 218 7.19 -2.84 3.23
CA GLY A 218 6.52 -1.73 3.91
C GLY A 218 5.10 -1.51 3.39
N PHE A 219 4.89 -1.66 2.08
CA PHE A 219 3.58 -1.54 1.46
C PHE A 219 2.62 -2.63 1.93
N GLN A 220 3.08 -3.89 1.92
CA GLN A 220 2.26 -5.00 2.45
C GLN A 220 1.95 -4.80 3.93
N MET A 221 2.94 -4.35 4.72
CA MET A 221 2.78 -4.10 6.15
C MET A 221 1.76 -2.98 6.41
N ALA A 222 1.82 -1.89 5.64
CA ALA A 222 0.87 -0.79 5.73
C ALA A 222 -0.56 -1.20 5.35
N LYS A 223 -0.72 -2.12 4.37
CA LYS A 223 -2.02 -2.72 4.05
C LYS A 223 -2.60 -3.53 5.20
N GLU A 224 -1.76 -4.25 5.94
CA GLU A 224 -2.20 -4.99 7.13
C GLU A 224 -2.61 -4.05 8.27
N TYR A 225 -1.83 -2.99 8.54
CA TYR A 225 -2.23 -1.95 9.49
C TYR A 225 -3.56 -1.29 9.12
N TYR A 226 -3.74 -0.97 7.83
CA TYR A 226 -5.00 -0.44 7.30
C TYR A 226 -6.18 -1.40 7.52
N GLY A 227 -5.99 -2.70 7.24
CA GLY A 227 -7.01 -3.73 7.42
C GLY A 227 -7.45 -3.91 8.87
N VAL A 228 -6.55 -3.70 9.83
CA VAL A 228 -6.85 -3.74 11.28
C VAL A 228 -7.48 -2.42 11.78
N GLY A 229 -7.47 -1.36 10.95
CA GLY A 229 -7.97 -0.03 11.31
C GLY A 229 -6.96 0.86 12.04
N ASP A 230 -5.69 0.46 12.08
CA ASP A 230 -4.60 1.25 12.66
C ASP A 230 -4.02 2.21 11.60
N PHE A 231 -4.79 3.25 11.32
CA PHE A 231 -4.41 4.23 10.30
C PHE A 231 -3.17 5.05 10.70
N SER A 232 -2.93 5.22 11.99
CA SER A 232 -1.80 5.98 12.54
C SER A 232 -0.45 5.35 12.18
N ASN A 233 -0.36 4.01 12.21
CA ASN A 233 0.83 3.29 11.76
C ASN A 233 0.87 3.08 10.23
N ALA A 234 -0.29 2.95 9.58
CA ALA A 234 -0.36 2.73 8.14
C ALA A 234 0.08 3.96 7.32
N LYS A 235 -0.40 5.16 7.68
CA LYS A 235 -0.19 6.37 6.87
C LYS A 235 1.29 6.76 6.70
N PRO A 236 2.13 6.85 7.74
CA PRO A 236 3.53 7.21 7.59
C PRO A 236 4.33 6.25 6.68
N LEU A 237 3.99 4.95 6.72
CA LEU A 237 4.59 3.95 5.83
C LEU A 237 4.21 4.23 4.37
N PHE A 238 2.92 4.45 4.11
CA PHE A 238 2.47 4.79 2.77
C PHE A 238 3.06 6.11 2.26
N ASP A 239 3.24 7.12 3.12
CA ASP A 239 3.85 8.40 2.75
C ASP A 239 5.31 8.24 2.29
N GLY A 240 6.10 7.45 3.03
CA GLY A 240 7.47 7.12 2.64
C GLY A 240 7.55 6.38 1.31
N ILE A 241 6.62 5.44 1.07
CA ILE A 241 6.54 4.66 -0.17
C ILE A 241 6.08 5.53 -1.35
N ALA A 242 5.08 6.39 -1.14
CA ALA A 242 4.63 7.33 -2.15
C ALA A 242 5.75 8.28 -2.59
N SER A 243 6.57 8.75 -1.64
CA SER A 243 7.77 9.55 -1.95
C SER A 243 8.74 8.82 -2.89
N LEU A 244 9.05 7.55 -2.61
CA LEU A 244 9.91 6.75 -3.50
C LEU A 244 9.26 6.56 -4.88
N TYR A 245 7.98 6.23 -4.94
CA TYR A 245 7.28 6.00 -6.21
C TYR A 245 7.16 7.28 -7.05
N ARG A 246 7.03 8.45 -6.44
CA ARG A 246 7.11 9.75 -7.12
C ARG A 246 8.51 9.97 -7.71
N GLN A 247 9.56 9.71 -6.94
CA GLN A 247 10.95 9.87 -7.40
C GLN A 247 11.29 8.93 -8.57
N GLU A 248 10.80 7.68 -8.54
CA GLU A 248 11.06 6.69 -9.59
C GLU A 248 10.05 6.71 -10.75
N GLY A 249 8.99 7.52 -10.67
CA GLY A 249 7.98 7.66 -11.71
C GLY A 249 7.02 6.47 -11.86
N TRP A 250 6.77 5.72 -10.78
CA TRP A 250 5.94 4.50 -10.79
C TRP A 250 4.44 4.80 -10.63
N VAL A 251 3.84 5.39 -11.66
CA VAL A 251 2.46 5.93 -11.61
C VAL A 251 1.40 4.91 -11.18
N THR A 252 1.46 3.66 -11.67
CA THR A 252 0.45 2.63 -11.33
C THR A 252 0.52 2.21 -9.86
N LEU A 253 1.74 2.06 -9.32
CA LEU A 253 1.95 1.73 -7.91
C LEU A 253 1.63 2.92 -7.02
N LEU A 254 1.96 4.14 -7.47
CA LEU A 254 1.60 5.38 -6.79
C LEU A 254 0.08 5.53 -6.67
N TRP A 255 -0.70 5.19 -7.70
CA TRP A 255 -2.16 5.19 -7.63
C TRP A 255 -2.70 4.30 -6.50
N GLU A 256 -2.19 3.06 -6.39
CA GLU A 256 -2.64 2.15 -5.33
C GLU A 256 -2.33 2.72 -3.94
N VAL A 257 -1.11 3.24 -3.74
CA VAL A 257 -0.67 3.84 -2.47
C VAL A 257 -1.48 5.10 -2.13
N LEU A 258 -1.71 6.00 -3.10
CA LEU A 258 -2.50 7.21 -2.88
C LEU A 258 -3.94 6.89 -2.52
N GLY A 259 -4.50 5.81 -3.06
CA GLY A 259 -5.82 5.34 -2.67
C GLY A 259 -5.89 4.98 -1.18
N TYR A 260 -4.89 4.29 -0.65
CA TYR A 260 -4.80 4.01 0.78
C TYR A 260 -4.54 5.26 1.61
N LEU A 261 -3.62 6.14 1.19
CA LEU A 261 -3.33 7.40 1.89
C LEU A 261 -4.56 8.27 2.02
N ARG A 262 -5.32 8.41 0.94
CA ARG A 262 -6.59 9.12 0.90
C ARG A 262 -7.57 8.60 1.94
N GLU A 263 -7.80 7.28 1.98
CA GLU A 263 -8.74 6.70 2.95
C GLU A 263 -8.21 6.77 4.39
N CYS A 264 -6.91 6.57 4.61
CA CYS A 264 -6.29 6.80 5.92
C CYS A 264 -6.54 8.22 6.40
N SER A 265 -6.30 9.22 5.55
CA SER A 265 -6.51 10.64 5.89
C SER A 265 -7.98 10.95 6.14
N ARG A 266 -8.90 10.39 5.35
CA ARG A 266 -10.34 10.49 5.60
C ARG A 266 -10.73 9.94 6.97
N LYS A 267 -10.28 8.74 7.31
CA LYS A 267 -10.60 8.08 8.57
C LYS A 267 -9.99 8.78 9.79
N GLN A 268 -8.81 9.38 9.63
CA GLN A 268 -8.17 10.20 10.67
C GLN A 268 -8.67 11.66 10.73
N GLY A 269 -9.53 12.05 9.79
CA GLY A 269 -10.04 13.41 9.67
C GLY A 269 -9.03 14.48 9.21
N MET A 270 -7.96 14.06 8.54
CA MET A 270 -6.93 14.92 7.96
C MET A 270 -7.39 15.46 6.59
N VAL A 271 -8.18 16.54 6.60
CA VAL A 271 -8.83 17.10 5.39
C VAL A 271 -7.84 17.56 4.33
N LYS A 272 -6.80 18.27 4.74
CA LYS A 272 -5.78 18.80 3.83
C LYS A 272 -5.15 17.66 3.04
N ASP A 273 -4.59 16.67 3.75
CA ASP A 273 -4.00 15.47 3.16
C ASP A 273 -5.00 14.72 2.25
N PHE A 274 -6.26 14.54 2.69
CA PHE A 274 -7.28 13.88 1.88
C PHE A 274 -7.46 14.58 0.52
N ILE A 275 -7.55 15.91 0.51
CA ILE A 275 -7.72 16.70 -0.70
C ILE A 275 -6.45 16.65 -1.55
N GLU A 276 -5.27 16.79 -0.94
CA GLU A 276 -3.99 16.75 -1.65
C GLU A 276 -3.80 15.42 -2.39
N TYR A 277 -3.97 14.29 -1.71
CA TYR A 277 -3.84 12.97 -2.35
C TYR A 277 -4.91 12.77 -3.42
N SER A 278 -6.14 13.21 -3.19
CA SER A 278 -7.22 13.04 -4.16
C SER A 278 -7.00 13.88 -5.43
N LEU A 279 -6.51 15.11 -5.29
CA LEU A 279 -6.15 15.97 -6.43
C LEU A 279 -4.96 15.38 -7.20
N GLU A 280 -3.93 14.91 -6.50
CA GLU A 280 -2.79 14.22 -7.11
C GLU A 280 -3.27 13.01 -7.93
N MET A 281 -4.09 12.14 -7.35
CA MET A 281 -4.68 11.00 -8.06
C MET A 281 -5.49 11.41 -9.29
N ALA A 282 -6.30 12.47 -9.16
CA ALA A 282 -7.09 12.99 -10.27
C ALA A 282 -6.22 13.57 -11.40
N ALA A 283 -4.98 13.98 -11.13
CA ALA A 283 -4.03 14.49 -12.12
C ALA A 283 -3.13 13.42 -12.74
N LEU A 284 -2.96 12.25 -12.09
CA LEU A 284 -2.07 11.19 -12.58
C LEU A 284 -2.36 10.79 -14.04
N PRO A 285 -1.32 10.58 -14.88
CA PRO A 285 -1.51 10.20 -16.26
C PRO A 285 -2.11 8.79 -16.36
N VAL A 286 -3.18 8.64 -17.14
CA VAL A 286 -3.82 7.35 -17.40
C VAL A 286 -3.64 7.01 -18.88
N SER A 287 -3.06 5.84 -19.16
CA SER A 287 -2.98 5.35 -20.54
C SER A 287 -4.35 4.86 -21.00
N SER A 288 -4.82 5.36 -22.14
CA SER A 288 -6.11 4.97 -22.75
C SER A 288 -6.17 3.52 -23.25
N LYS A 289 -5.04 2.80 -23.25
CA LYS A 289 -4.94 1.41 -23.74
C LYS A 289 -5.30 0.35 -22.69
N THR A 290 -5.64 0.75 -21.46
CA THR A 290 -5.81 -0.18 -20.34
C THR A 290 -7.26 -0.62 -20.17
N GLY A 291 -7.89 -1.01 -21.28
CA GLY A 291 -9.24 -1.61 -21.27
C GLY A 291 -9.24 -3.08 -20.88
N ASP A 292 -8.10 -3.78 -21.00
CA ASP A 292 -7.97 -5.19 -20.63
C ASP A 292 -6.54 -5.46 -20.14
N GLN A 293 -6.43 -6.01 -18.92
CA GLN A 293 -5.26 -6.78 -18.44
C GLN A 293 -3.91 -6.05 -18.27
N LEU A 294 -3.82 -5.04 -17.39
CA LEU A 294 -2.53 -4.66 -16.80
C LEU A 294 -2.53 -4.93 -15.30
N PHE A 295 -1.81 -6.01 -14.97
CA PHE A 295 -1.44 -6.54 -13.65
C PHE A 295 -2.51 -7.38 -12.95
N GLY A 296 -2.15 -8.65 -12.68
CA GLY A 296 -2.94 -9.62 -11.92
C GLY A 296 -3.09 -9.31 -10.42
N PHE A 297 -3.33 -8.05 -10.09
CA PHE A 297 -3.88 -7.69 -8.79
C PHE A 297 -5.35 -8.11 -8.80
N LYS A 298 -5.61 -9.27 -8.21
CA LYS A 298 -6.93 -9.86 -8.04
C LYS A 298 -7.88 -8.95 -7.23
N GLU A 299 -7.32 -7.93 -6.55
CA GLU A 299 -8.01 -6.95 -5.72
C GLU A 299 -7.46 -5.55 -6.06
N CYS A 300 -8.34 -4.63 -6.46
CA CYS A 300 -7.99 -3.23 -6.55
C CYS A 300 -7.87 -2.63 -5.14
N GLY A 301 -7.00 -1.64 -4.95
CA GLY A 301 -6.97 -0.84 -3.72
C GLY A 301 -8.29 -0.08 -3.49
N PRO A 302 -8.44 0.62 -2.36
CA PRO A 302 -9.71 1.24 -1.96
C PRO A 302 -10.21 2.31 -2.94
N ALA A 303 -9.32 2.91 -3.74
CA ALA A 303 -9.68 3.87 -4.78
C ALA A 303 -10.15 3.25 -6.10
N GLY A 304 -10.19 1.92 -6.20
CA GLY A 304 -10.59 1.20 -7.42
C GLY A 304 -9.53 1.21 -8.53
N PRO A 305 -9.88 0.73 -9.74
CA PRO A 305 -8.95 0.61 -10.85
C PRO A 305 -8.57 1.97 -11.43
N VAL A 306 -7.33 2.06 -11.93
CA VAL A 306 -6.83 3.23 -12.66
C VAL A 306 -7.64 3.42 -13.94
N SER A 307 -8.53 4.40 -13.98
CA SER A 307 -9.32 4.70 -15.18
C SER A 307 -9.66 6.19 -15.28
N LEU A 308 -9.95 6.65 -16.50
CA LEU A 308 -10.41 8.02 -16.73
C LEU A 308 -11.74 8.30 -16.01
N GLN A 309 -12.63 7.30 -15.92
CA GLN A 309 -13.88 7.42 -15.17
C GLN A 309 -13.61 7.57 -13.67
N GLN A 310 -12.72 6.76 -13.11
CA GLN A 310 -12.37 6.83 -11.70
C GLN A 310 -11.72 8.17 -11.33
N ARG A 311 -10.85 8.72 -12.19
CA ARG A 311 -10.30 10.07 -12.01
C ARG A 311 -11.38 11.14 -11.95
N LYS A 312 -12.40 11.06 -12.82
CA LYS A 312 -13.53 11.99 -12.83
C LYS A 312 -14.37 11.88 -11.55
N LEU A 313 -14.60 10.66 -11.07
CA LEU A 313 -15.32 10.43 -9.81
C LEU A 313 -14.57 11.04 -8.62
N ILE A 314 -13.27 10.77 -8.50
CA ILE A 314 -12.42 11.35 -7.44
C ILE A 314 -12.42 12.88 -7.52
N HIS A 315 -12.28 13.45 -8.72
CA HIS A 315 -12.36 14.90 -8.89
C HIS A 315 -13.71 15.46 -8.41
N ASN A 316 -14.82 14.88 -8.86
CA ASN A 316 -16.16 15.37 -8.50
C ASN A 316 -16.43 15.25 -7.01
N GLU A 317 -15.95 14.19 -6.37
CA GLU A 317 -16.07 13.99 -4.93
C GLU A 317 -15.31 15.06 -4.14
N VAL A 318 -14.07 15.36 -4.53
CA VAL A 318 -13.26 16.40 -3.88
C VAL A 318 -13.87 17.78 -4.07
N PHE A 319 -14.31 18.11 -5.29
CA PHE A 319 -14.90 19.42 -5.56
C PHE A 319 -16.29 19.56 -4.93
N GLY A 320 -17.11 18.51 -4.93
CA GLY A 320 -18.38 18.51 -4.18
C GLY A 320 -18.15 18.71 -2.68
N PHE A 321 -17.08 18.13 -2.13
CA PHE A 321 -16.69 18.37 -0.74
C PHE A 321 -16.23 19.81 -0.49
N ILE A 322 -15.32 20.35 -1.32
CA ILE A 322 -14.81 21.73 -1.21
C ILE A 322 -15.95 22.76 -1.34
N CYS A 323 -16.92 22.50 -2.23
CA CYS A 323 -18.08 23.35 -2.45
C CYS A 323 -19.17 23.19 -1.37
N GLY A 324 -19.02 22.26 -0.42
CA GLY A 324 -20.00 21.99 0.63
C GLY A 324 -21.25 21.22 0.15
N GLU A 325 -21.23 20.63 -1.04
CA GLU A 325 -22.29 19.78 -1.58
C GLU A 325 -22.26 18.36 -1.00
N LEU A 326 -21.09 17.92 -0.53
CA LEU A 326 -20.84 16.60 0.05
C LEU A 326 -20.21 16.73 1.44
N GLU A 327 -20.61 15.86 2.37
CA GLU A 327 -19.99 15.75 3.70
C GLU A 327 -19.00 14.59 3.75
N LEU A 328 -17.85 14.79 4.39
CA LEU A 328 -16.90 13.70 4.68
C LEU A 328 -17.40 12.92 5.90
N ALA A 329 -17.82 11.68 5.68
CA ALA A 329 -18.06 10.74 6.77
C ALA A 329 -16.72 10.31 7.39
N SER A 330 -16.37 10.91 8.54
CA SER A 330 -15.29 10.43 9.40
C SER A 330 -15.83 9.32 10.33
N SER A 331 -14.95 8.51 10.93
CA SER A 331 -15.37 7.47 11.88
C SER A 331 -15.89 8.02 13.21
N ASP A 332 -15.64 9.31 13.48
CA ASP A 332 -16.17 10.02 14.63
C ASP A 332 -17.37 10.87 14.18
N GLU A 333 -18.58 10.50 14.63
CA GLU A 333 -19.82 11.28 14.40
C GLU A 333 -19.73 12.75 14.90
N SER A 334 -18.68 13.10 15.65
CA SER A 334 -18.42 14.43 16.19
C SER A 334 -17.52 15.32 15.32
N ALA A 335 -16.88 14.79 14.26
CA ALA A 335 -15.99 15.54 13.39
C ALA A 335 -16.52 15.57 11.95
N ASN A 336 -17.63 16.27 11.75
CA ASN A 336 -18.06 16.70 10.42
C ASN A 336 -17.06 17.73 9.91
N LEU A 337 -16.09 17.25 9.14
CA LEU A 337 -15.06 18.06 8.54
C LEU A 337 -15.70 18.85 7.40
N LYS A 338 -15.86 20.15 7.58
CA LYS A 338 -16.39 21.05 6.54
C LYS A 338 -15.34 22.08 6.21
N VAL A 339 -15.08 22.28 4.92
CA VAL A 339 -14.43 23.50 4.45
C VAL A 339 -15.49 24.58 4.54
N THR A 340 -15.33 25.52 5.47
CA THR A 340 -16.25 26.65 5.65
C THR A 340 -15.57 27.93 5.19
N VAL A 341 -16.38 28.96 4.91
CA VAL A 341 -15.85 30.30 4.60
C VAL A 341 -14.96 30.82 5.72
N ASP A 342 -15.28 30.47 6.97
CA ASP A 342 -14.53 30.89 8.16
C ASP A 342 -13.22 30.13 8.37
N ASN A 343 -13.07 28.95 7.74
CA ASN A 343 -11.85 28.14 7.80
C ASN A 343 -11.47 27.63 6.40
N PRO A 344 -10.90 28.51 5.54
CA PRO A 344 -10.57 28.16 4.18
C PRO A 344 -9.45 27.11 4.14
N LEU A 345 -9.53 26.20 3.18
CA LEU A 345 -8.47 25.25 2.91
C LEU A 345 -7.30 25.94 2.19
N HIS A 346 -6.12 25.90 2.79
CA HIS A 346 -4.89 26.40 2.17
C HIS A 346 -4.03 25.24 1.63
N LEU A 347 -3.82 25.23 0.32
CA LEU A 347 -2.96 24.29 -0.40
C LEU A 347 -1.75 25.04 -0.95
N GLU A 348 -0.55 24.46 -0.77
CA GLU A 348 0.71 25.05 -1.21
C GLU A 348 1.35 24.15 -2.28
N ILE A 349 1.76 24.72 -3.40
CA ILE A 349 2.33 24.02 -4.56
C ILE A 349 3.76 24.51 -4.79
N ASP A 350 4.67 24.08 -3.92
CA ASP A 350 6.10 24.37 -4.08
C ASP A 350 6.81 23.38 -5.05
N VAL A 351 8.14 23.46 -5.11
CA VAL A 351 8.97 22.61 -5.98
C VAL A 351 8.91 21.12 -5.60
N VAL A 352 8.66 20.81 -4.32
CA VAL A 352 8.59 19.44 -3.79
C VAL A 352 7.16 18.91 -3.65
N SER A 353 6.17 19.79 -3.79
CA SER A 353 4.76 19.49 -3.63
C SER A 353 4.29 18.51 -4.71
N PRO A 354 3.61 17.42 -4.33
CA PRO A 354 3.04 16.48 -5.29
C PRO A 354 1.94 17.13 -6.14
N LEU A 355 1.33 18.22 -5.65
CA LEU A 355 0.32 18.99 -6.37
C LEU A 355 0.86 19.74 -7.59
N ARG A 356 2.18 19.79 -7.78
CA ARG A 356 2.79 20.36 -8.99
C ARG A 356 2.37 19.62 -10.27
N LEU A 357 2.02 18.35 -10.15
CA LEU A 357 1.43 17.58 -11.25
C LEU A 357 -0.02 18.02 -11.53
N VAL A 358 -0.73 18.58 -10.55
CA VAL A 358 -2.12 19.01 -10.66
C VAL A 358 -2.22 20.35 -11.39
N LEU A 359 -1.42 21.33 -10.93
CA LEU A 359 -1.41 22.69 -11.46
C LEU A 359 0.04 23.12 -11.71
N LEU A 360 0.32 23.50 -12.95
CA LEU A 360 1.59 24.09 -13.34
C LEU A 360 1.39 25.58 -13.59
N ALA A 361 2.17 26.40 -12.90
CA ALA A 361 2.27 27.83 -13.18
C ALA A 361 3.68 28.19 -13.65
N SER A 362 3.75 29.07 -14.65
CA SER A 362 4.99 29.60 -15.20
C SER A 362 4.82 31.09 -15.45
N VAL A 363 5.84 31.87 -15.09
CA VAL A 363 5.87 33.32 -15.30
C VAL A 363 7.04 33.64 -16.22
N ALA A 364 6.76 34.37 -17.30
CA ALA A 364 7.76 34.87 -18.23
C ALA A 364 7.71 36.40 -18.30
N PHE A 365 8.86 37.03 -18.19
CA PHE A 365 9.01 38.47 -18.41
C PHE A 365 9.42 38.68 -19.87
N HIS A 366 8.78 39.61 -20.56
CA HIS A 366 9.16 39.93 -21.94
C HIS A 366 10.53 40.60 -22.04
N GLU A 367 10.96 41.28 -20.98
CA GLU A 367 12.27 41.91 -20.89
C GLU A 367 12.99 41.46 -19.62
N HIS A 368 14.28 41.13 -19.74
CA HIS A 368 15.11 40.70 -18.62
C HIS A 368 15.67 41.88 -17.79
N ILE A 369 15.70 43.08 -18.36
CA ILE A 369 16.22 44.30 -17.73
C ILE A 369 15.27 45.44 -18.07
N VAL A 370 14.70 46.07 -17.03
CA VAL A 370 13.74 47.16 -17.16
C VAL A 370 14.36 48.42 -16.60
N LYS A 371 14.29 49.52 -17.37
CA LYS A 371 14.73 50.83 -16.87
C LYS A 371 13.72 51.35 -15.85
N PRO A 372 14.15 52.08 -14.79
CA PRO A 372 13.21 52.69 -13.85
C PRO A 372 12.19 53.56 -14.60
N GLY A 373 10.90 53.33 -14.39
CA GLY A 373 9.81 54.08 -15.03
C GLY A 373 9.37 53.57 -16.42
N SER A 374 10.03 52.58 -17.02
CA SER A 374 9.50 51.89 -18.21
C SER A 374 8.53 50.78 -17.82
N SER A 375 7.50 50.55 -18.65
CA SER A 375 6.60 49.41 -18.52
C SER A 375 7.17 48.17 -19.19
N THR A 376 7.10 47.04 -18.52
CA THR A 376 7.44 45.72 -19.08
C THR A 376 6.26 44.79 -18.89
N SER A 377 5.99 43.92 -19.85
CA SER A 377 4.91 42.94 -19.75
C SER A 377 5.38 41.63 -19.16
N ILE A 378 4.48 41.01 -18.40
CA ILE A 378 4.64 39.65 -17.89
C ILE A 378 3.57 38.78 -18.53
N THR A 379 3.93 37.53 -18.83
CA THR A 379 2.98 36.49 -19.22
C THR A 379 2.94 35.42 -18.13
N LEU A 380 1.77 35.26 -17.54
CA LEU A 380 1.41 34.18 -16.62
C LEU A 380 0.83 33.04 -17.46
N SER A 381 1.39 31.85 -17.32
CA SER A 381 0.93 30.63 -17.98
C SER A 381 0.50 29.62 -16.93
N LEU A 382 -0.76 29.21 -16.95
CA LEU A 382 -1.34 28.24 -16.02
C LEU A 382 -1.83 27.01 -16.80
N LEU A 383 -1.61 25.82 -16.26
CA LEU A 383 -2.04 24.55 -16.84
C LEU A 383 -2.56 23.62 -15.75
N SER A 384 -3.80 23.14 -15.90
CA SER A 384 -4.39 22.13 -15.02
C SER A 384 -4.40 20.75 -15.70
N GLN A 385 -4.00 19.72 -14.97
CA GLN A 385 -4.09 18.31 -15.40
C GLN A 385 -5.35 17.61 -14.88
N LEU A 386 -6.23 18.35 -14.19
CA LEU A 386 -7.46 17.81 -13.63
C LEU A 386 -8.47 17.40 -14.72
N PRO A 387 -9.32 16.38 -14.49
CA PRO A 387 -10.23 15.85 -15.51
C PRO A 387 -11.36 16.80 -15.94
N HIS A 388 -11.74 17.76 -15.10
CA HIS A 388 -12.73 18.79 -15.41
C HIS A 388 -12.11 20.19 -15.34
N THR A 389 -12.76 21.13 -15.99
CA THR A 389 -12.37 22.54 -15.98
C THR A 389 -12.48 23.10 -14.57
N VAL A 390 -11.43 23.79 -14.12
CA VAL A 390 -11.43 24.49 -12.83
C VAL A 390 -11.59 25.99 -13.10
N GLU A 391 -12.53 26.61 -12.41
CA GLU A 391 -12.71 28.07 -12.43
C GLU A 391 -11.92 28.69 -11.28
N ILE A 392 -11.15 29.73 -11.60
CA ILE A 392 -10.46 30.56 -10.61
C ILE A 392 -11.29 31.83 -10.43
N ASP A 393 -11.65 32.14 -9.19
CA ASP A 393 -12.38 33.37 -8.87
C ASP A 393 -11.44 34.58 -8.88
N GLN A 394 -10.28 34.41 -8.22
CA GLN A 394 -9.27 35.44 -8.03
C GLN A 394 -7.87 34.83 -8.13
N LEU A 395 -6.97 35.50 -8.84
CA LEU A 395 -5.55 35.18 -8.93
C LEU A 395 -4.72 36.37 -8.45
N GLU A 396 -4.01 36.20 -7.35
CA GLU A 396 -3.10 37.22 -6.83
C GLU A 396 -1.66 36.95 -7.29
N VAL A 397 -0.98 37.98 -7.79
CA VAL A 397 0.42 37.92 -8.22
C VAL A 397 1.24 38.81 -7.29
N GLN A 398 2.13 38.17 -6.53
CA GLN A 398 3.00 38.84 -5.57
C GLN A 398 4.44 38.92 -6.08
N PHE A 399 5.03 40.09 -5.92
CA PHE A 399 6.42 40.41 -6.20
C PHE A 399 7.13 40.76 -4.90
N ASN A 400 8.47 40.70 -4.92
CA ASN A 400 9.29 41.22 -3.80
C ASN A 400 9.03 42.71 -3.53
N GLN A 401 8.53 43.46 -4.52
CA GLN A 401 8.09 44.84 -4.38
C GLN A 401 6.56 44.86 -4.34
N SER A 402 5.98 45.16 -3.17
CA SER A 402 4.53 45.20 -2.96
C SER A 402 3.80 46.13 -3.92
N ASP A 403 4.44 47.22 -4.35
CA ASP A 403 3.89 48.20 -5.30
C ASP A 403 3.62 47.60 -6.69
N CYS A 404 4.25 46.47 -7.01
CA CYS A 404 4.04 45.75 -8.26
C CYS A 404 2.99 44.63 -8.13
N ASN A 405 2.49 44.34 -6.93
CA ASN A 405 1.48 43.30 -6.72
C ASN A 405 0.17 43.69 -7.38
N PHE A 406 -0.51 42.70 -7.94
CA PHE A 406 -1.82 42.92 -8.53
C PHE A 406 -2.68 41.66 -8.45
N ILE A 407 -3.99 41.87 -8.54
CA ILE A 407 -5.01 40.85 -8.45
C ILE A 407 -5.74 40.78 -9.79
N ILE A 408 -5.92 39.59 -10.34
CA ILE A 408 -6.72 39.33 -11.53
C ILE A 408 -8.03 38.68 -11.08
N VAL A 409 -9.16 39.32 -11.40
CA VAL A 409 -10.50 38.81 -11.08
C VAL A 409 -11.24 38.31 -12.33
N ASN A 410 -12.05 37.27 -12.16
CA ASN A 410 -12.88 36.71 -13.22
C ASN A 410 -14.11 37.60 -13.47
N SER A 411 -14.29 38.09 -14.70
CA SER A 411 -15.41 38.96 -15.05
C SER A 411 -16.80 38.32 -14.91
N HIS A 412 -16.89 36.98 -14.93
CA HIS A 412 -18.16 36.26 -14.96
C HIS A 412 -18.83 36.03 -13.60
N ARG A 413 -18.15 36.24 -12.47
CA ARG A 413 -18.73 36.05 -11.12
C ARG A 413 -18.98 37.32 -10.33
N HIS A 414 -18.54 38.48 -10.82
CA HIS A 414 -18.83 39.77 -10.18
C HIS A 414 -20.04 40.48 -10.83
N SER A 415 -21.23 40.17 -10.33
CA SER A 415 -22.30 41.15 -10.18
C SER A 415 -22.56 41.35 -8.69
N GLY A 416 -21.94 42.38 -8.10
CA GLY A 416 -22.36 42.92 -6.80
C GLY A 416 -21.66 42.39 -5.55
N ALA A 417 -20.42 42.81 -5.30
CA ALA A 417 -19.88 43.10 -3.96
C ALA A 417 -18.43 43.57 -4.13
N LEU A 418 -18.22 44.89 -4.21
CA LEU A 418 -16.92 45.46 -3.88
C LEU A 418 -16.69 45.18 -2.39
N VAL A 419 -15.83 44.22 -2.05
CA VAL A 419 -15.26 44.17 -0.71
C VAL A 419 -14.38 45.40 -0.59
N ASP A 420 -14.90 46.38 0.15
CA ASP A 420 -14.36 47.71 0.41
C ASP A 420 -13.13 47.63 1.34
N GLY A 421 -12.16 46.77 0.98
CA GLY A 421 -10.98 46.43 1.79
C GLY A 421 -9.65 46.46 1.04
N HIS A 422 -9.63 46.53 -0.29
CA HIS A 422 -8.38 46.57 -1.08
C HIS A 422 -7.89 48.01 -1.34
N GLN A 423 -7.78 48.83 -0.28
CA GLN A 423 -7.13 50.14 -0.39
C GLN A 423 -5.62 49.93 -0.63
N GLY A 424 -5.21 49.81 -1.90
CA GLY A 424 -3.81 49.86 -2.34
C GLY A 424 -3.34 48.80 -3.33
N HIS A 425 -4.17 47.85 -3.77
CA HIS A 425 -3.76 46.79 -4.70
C HIS A 425 -4.33 47.04 -6.10
N ARG A 426 -3.51 46.89 -7.16
CA ARG A 426 -3.97 47.01 -8.55
C ARG A 426 -4.87 45.82 -8.91
N VAL A 427 -6.07 46.08 -9.44
CA VAL A 427 -7.02 45.04 -9.85
C VAL A 427 -7.17 45.05 -11.37
N GLU A 428 -6.94 43.90 -12.00
CA GLU A 428 -7.10 43.65 -13.43
C GLU A 428 -8.27 42.69 -13.65
N THR A 429 -8.98 42.83 -14.77
CA THR A 429 -10.10 41.94 -15.12
C THR A 429 -9.69 41.02 -16.27
N ALA A 430 -10.01 39.73 -16.14
CA ALA A 430 -9.86 38.74 -17.21
C ALA A 430 -11.23 38.28 -17.68
N SER A 431 -11.40 38.14 -19.00
CA SER A 431 -12.65 37.69 -19.61
C SER A 431 -13.04 36.26 -19.21
N SER A 432 -12.05 35.40 -18.92
CA SER A 432 -12.29 34.07 -18.36
C SER A 432 -11.04 33.60 -17.61
N LEU A 433 -11.21 33.18 -16.37
CA LEU A 433 -10.18 32.49 -15.58
C LEU A 433 -10.54 31.01 -15.43
N SER A 434 -10.74 30.33 -16.56
CA SER A 434 -11.05 28.90 -16.59
C SER A 434 -9.85 28.07 -17.07
N LEU A 435 -9.48 27.07 -16.27
CA LEU A 435 -8.40 26.14 -16.56
C LEU A 435 -8.98 24.84 -17.13
N SER A 436 -9.10 24.78 -18.45
CA SER A 436 -9.48 23.55 -19.14
C SER A 436 -8.36 22.50 -19.09
N THR A 437 -8.73 21.22 -19.00
CA THR A 437 -7.81 20.08 -18.88
C THR A 437 -6.75 20.09 -19.97
N ASN A 438 -5.48 20.02 -19.57
CA ASN A 438 -4.31 19.92 -20.45
C ASN A 438 -4.22 21.04 -21.51
N ARG A 439 -4.75 22.23 -21.24
CA ARG A 439 -4.59 23.43 -22.08
C ARG A 439 -4.02 24.60 -21.28
N TRP A 440 -3.05 25.29 -21.87
CA TRP A 440 -2.43 26.48 -21.27
C TRP A 440 -3.39 27.68 -21.32
N LEU A 441 -3.68 28.26 -20.16
CA LEU A 441 -4.22 29.61 -20.04
C LEU A 441 -3.04 30.59 -19.99
N ARG A 442 -3.02 31.57 -20.89
CA ARG A 442 -1.97 32.60 -20.94
C ARG A 442 -2.58 33.98 -20.72
N LEU A 443 -2.09 34.68 -19.71
CA LEU A 443 -2.54 36.00 -19.33
C LEU A 443 -1.35 36.96 -19.41
N THR A 444 -1.48 38.06 -20.14
CA THR A 444 -0.39 39.04 -20.32
C THR A 444 -0.82 40.39 -19.77
N TYR A 445 -0.02 40.93 -18.85
CA TYR A 445 -0.29 42.21 -18.18
C TYR A 445 0.98 43.06 -18.10
N ASP A 446 0.81 44.37 -18.21
CA ASP A 446 1.90 45.32 -18.04
C ASP A 446 2.24 45.52 -16.56
N VAL A 447 3.52 45.57 -16.22
CA VAL A 447 4.05 45.89 -14.89
C VAL A 447 4.94 47.12 -15.00
N LYS A 448 4.74 48.10 -14.12
CA LYS A 448 5.55 49.32 -14.03
C LYS A 448 6.33 49.29 -12.72
N SER A 449 7.65 49.29 -12.79
CA SER A 449 8.49 49.43 -11.59
C SER A 449 9.01 50.86 -11.44
N GLY A 450 8.90 51.40 -10.22
CA GLY A 450 9.45 52.71 -9.84
C GLY A 450 10.97 52.70 -9.60
N LYS A 451 11.64 51.54 -9.62
CA LYS A 451 13.08 51.37 -9.38
C LYS A 451 13.69 50.38 -10.38
N SER A 452 15.03 50.33 -10.49
CA SER A 452 15.69 49.32 -11.34
C SER A 452 15.56 47.95 -10.67
N VAL A 453 14.96 46.98 -11.36
CA VAL A 453 14.69 45.64 -10.80
C VAL A 453 15.50 44.60 -11.56
N VAL A 454 16.30 43.83 -10.83
CA VAL A 454 16.81 42.54 -11.29
C VAL A 454 15.71 41.53 -11.01
N ILE A 455 15.10 41.00 -12.07
CA ILE A 455 13.95 40.12 -11.97
C ILE A 455 14.46 38.68 -11.81
N SER A 456 14.51 38.20 -10.57
CA SER A 456 14.80 36.80 -10.25
C SER A 456 13.49 36.02 -10.12
N VAL A 457 13.33 34.98 -10.93
CA VAL A 457 12.16 34.09 -10.94
C VAL A 457 12.26 33.10 -9.77
N PHE A 458 11.32 33.16 -8.85
CA PHE A 458 11.02 32.06 -7.92
C PHE A 458 9.58 31.63 -8.19
N THR A 459 9.40 30.45 -8.77
CA THR A 459 8.10 29.81 -8.90
C THR A 459 7.79 29.09 -7.58
N ASN A 460 7.06 29.73 -6.69
CA ASN A 460 6.25 29.04 -5.69
C ASN A 460 4.80 29.21 -6.14
N VAL A 461 4.12 28.08 -6.37
CA VAL A 461 2.73 28.02 -6.85
C VAL A 461 1.80 27.83 -5.66
#